data_AF-A0A812W7T9-F1
#
_entry.id   AF-A0A812W7T9-F1
#
_cell.length_a   1.000
_cell.length_b   1.000
_cell.length_c   1.000
_cell.angle_alpha   90.00
_cell.angle_beta   90.00
_cell.angle_gamma   90.00
#
_symmetry.space_group_name_H-M   'P 1'
#
loop_
_entity.id
_entity.type
_entity.pdbx_description
1 polymer ?
#
loop_
_entity_poly.entity_id
_entity_poly.type
_entity_poly.pdbx_seq_one_letter_code
_entity_poly.pdbx_strand_id
1 'polypeptide(L)'
;MKVRRLWVKEGLKLSPSKAMDLNRRFAVGVNRILRLAERASGEASDIASNEILAQDLPAENQEPLSKQELQAFQELRTELEGYMQTLKKLGIRDHQVPQLVWWTVGDLIGRFLYLLFTMAMGCLPQLMFNVPLMLLSNRFASVEQQKSLKSSSVKLAARDVVMSYKVIYVLTFVPVLYVIYGLLLWVFTDWCLTSRILILLSLPLFAFWGMKASEQGVRAYVDIMPLFRRLVLPEDRREQDLLPARRAQLQRHVHKLVGTFGPRLGDLYYEKDVDWTKHMSDYARDDGSRSPKRKPSDQNTLKARLPSRSDATADEPHAPSPE
;
A
#
# COMPACT_ATOMS: atom_id res chain seq x y z
N MET A 1 -7.45 10.58 0.38
CA MET A 1 -6.42 10.14 -0.61
C MET A 1 -6.89 10.07 -2.08
N LYS A 2 -8.18 10.24 -2.43
CA LYS A 2 -8.66 10.15 -3.84
C LYS A 2 -8.88 11.49 -4.56
N VAL A 3 -9.26 12.55 -3.84
CA VAL A 3 -9.50 13.90 -4.41
C VAL A 3 -8.29 14.49 -5.14
N ARG A 4 -7.07 14.25 -4.63
CA ARG A 4 -5.82 14.67 -5.28
C ARG A 4 -5.75 14.29 -6.76
N ARG A 5 -6.18 13.07 -7.11
CA ARG A 5 -6.09 12.58 -8.50
C ARG A 5 -7.06 13.30 -9.45
N LEU A 6 -8.13 13.87 -8.92
CA LEU A 6 -9.06 14.70 -9.68
C LEU A 6 -8.56 16.14 -9.81
N TRP A 7 -7.76 16.62 -8.84
CA TRP A 7 -7.12 17.93 -8.90
C TRP A 7 -6.00 18.01 -9.94
N VAL A 8 -5.14 17.00 -9.99
CA VAL A 8 -3.93 17.05 -10.80
C VAL A 8 -4.32 16.96 -12.28
N LYS A 9 -3.80 17.90 -13.09
CA LYS A 9 -3.99 17.91 -14.54
C LYS A 9 -3.59 16.56 -15.15
N GLU A 10 -4.42 16.06 -16.06
CA GLU A 10 -4.17 14.78 -16.72
C GLU A 10 -2.83 14.77 -17.45
N GLY A 11 -2.08 13.68 -17.29
CA GLY A 11 -0.74 13.51 -17.88
C GLY A 11 0.42 14.11 -17.07
N LEU A 12 0.16 14.92 -16.03
CA LEU A 12 1.23 15.48 -15.21
C LEU A 12 1.76 14.44 -14.20
N LYS A 13 2.97 13.93 -14.42
CA LYS A 13 3.69 13.08 -13.45
C LYS A 13 4.33 13.96 -12.37
N LEU A 14 3.70 14.02 -11.20
CA LEU A 14 4.28 14.68 -10.02
C LEU A 14 5.44 13.83 -9.46
N SER A 15 6.53 14.50 -9.06
CA SER A 15 7.59 13.89 -8.24
C SER A 15 6.99 13.32 -6.93
N PRO A 16 7.51 12.21 -6.39
CA PRO A 16 7.02 11.61 -5.15
C PRO A 16 6.87 12.62 -4.00
N SER A 17 7.84 13.53 -3.84
CA SER A 17 7.80 14.58 -2.82
C SER A 17 6.61 15.53 -3.01
N LYS A 18 6.42 16.07 -4.22
CA LYS A 18 5.28 16.94 -4.56
C LYS A 18 3.93 16.22 -4.40
N ALA A 19 3.89 14.94 -4.73
CA ALA A 19 2.68 14.13 -4.60
C ALA A 19 2.33 13.87 -3.11
N MET A 20 3.34 13.71 -2.25
CA MET A 20 3.18 13.60 -0.80
C MET A 20 2.73 14.93 -0.18
N ASP A 21 3.38 16.04 -0.54
CA ASP A 21 3.01 17.39 -0.12
C ASP A 21 1.54 17.68 -0.42
N LEU A 22 1.12 17.49 -1.67
CA LEU A 22 -0.26 17.72 -2.09
C LEU A 22 -1.26 16.81 -1.33
N ASN A 23 -0.89 15.54 -1.07
CA ASN A 23 -1.72 14.66 -0.25
C ASN A 23 -1.91 15.19 1.18
N ARG A 24 -0.85 15.75 1.78
CA ARG A 24 -0.90 16.33 3.12
C ARG A 24 -1.76 17.59 3.13
N ARG A 25 -1.63 18.48 2.15
CA ARG A 25 -2.48 19.68 2.00
C ARG A 25 -3.97 19.33 1.96
N PHE A 26 -4.35 18.36 1.13
CA PHE A 26 -5.74 17.91 1.09
C PHE A 26 -6.21 17.29 2.41
N ALA A 27 -5.37 16.52 3.09
CA ALA A 27 -5.73 15.90 4.37
C ALA A 27 -5.96 16.96 5.46
N VAL A 28 -5.02 17.90 5.62
CA VAL A 28 -5.11 18.98 6.61
C VAL A 28 -6.25 19.94 6.27
N GLY A 29 -6.39 20.30 4.99
CA GLY A 29 -7.42 21.24 4.56
C GLY A 29 -8.84 20.71 4.75
N VAL A 30 -9.08 19.43 4.43
CA VAL A 30 -10.37 18.78 4.69
C VAL A 30 -10.67 18.74 6.19
N ASN A 31 -9.69 18.41 7.03
CA ASN A 31 -9.87 18.37 8.49
C ASN A 31 -10.23 19.77 9.04
N ARG A 32 -9.55 20.83 8.57
CA ARG A 32 -9.86 22.20 8.96
C ARG A 32 -11.28 22.61 8.56
N ILE A 33 -11.72 22.28 7.34
CA ILE A 33 -13.09 22.55 6.88
C ILE A 33 -14.13 21.79 7.70
N LEU A 34 -13.88 20.51 8.02
CA LEU A 34 -14.77 19.71 8.86
C LEU A 34 -14.92 20.28 10.27
N ARG A 35 -13.83 20.77 10.88
CA ARG A 35 -13.89 21.44 12.19
C ARG A 35 -14.68 22.75 12.14
N LEU A 36 -14.56 23.51 11.05
CA LEU A 36 -15.35 24.74 10.85
C LEU A 36 -16.83 24.42 10.64
N ALA A 37 -17.13 23.31 9.95
CA ALA A 37 -18.48 22.78 9.77
C ALA A 37 -19.12 22.38 11.12
N GLU A 38 -18.40 21.66 11.97
CA GLU A 38 -18.85 21.26 13.33
C GLU A 38 -19.12 22.48 14.22
N ARG A 39 -18.27 23.51 14.17
CA ARG A 39 -18.50 24.77 14.90
C ARG A 39 -19.74 25.52 14.41
N ALA A 40 -20.08 25.42 13.12
CA ALA A 40 -21.23 26.09 12.52
C ALA A 40 -22.56 25.34 12.75
N SER A 41 -22.53 24.01 12.93
CA SER A 41 -23.75 23.21 13.15
C SER A 41 -24.22 23.21 14.61
N GLY A 42 -23.39 23.61 15.57
CA GLY A 42 -23.73 23.57 17.00
C GLY A 42 -23.93 22.15 17.57
N GLU A 43 -23.82 21.13 16.72
CA GLU A 43 -23.83 19.72 17.11
C GLU A 43 -22.42 19.32 17.52
N ALA A 44 -22.15 19.40 18.82
CA ALA A 44 -21.07 18.63 19.44
C ALA A 44 -21.45 17.13 19.36
N SER A 45 -21.27 16.51 18.20
CA SER A 45 -21.38 15.06 18.08
C SER A 45 -20.20 14.39 18.80
N ASP A 46 -20.45 13.24 19.42
CA ASP A 46 -19.61 12.46 20.36
C ASP A 46 -18.23 11.98 19.85
N ILE A 47 -17.63 12.66 18.87
CA ILE A 47 -16.20 12.58 18.57
C ILE A 47 -15.41 13.63 19.41
N ALA A 48 -16.11 14.55 20.08
CA ALA A 48 -15.54 15.57 20.95
C ALA A 48 -15.54 15.15 22.44
N SER A 49 -14.68 14.19 22.82
CA SER A 49 -14.34 14.01 24.24
C SER A 49 -13.16 14.88 24.72
N ASN A 50 -12.75 15.90 23.98
CA ASN A 50 -11.63 16.75 24.38
C ASN A 50 -12.03 18.24 24.36
N GLU A 51 -12.52 18.70 25.49
CA GLU A 51 -12.83 20.08 25.83
C GLU A 51 -11.55 20.95 26.04
N ILE A 52 -10.41 20.59 25.43
CA ILE A 52 -9.11 21.26 25.62
C ILE A 52 -8.42 21.51 24.27
N LEU A 53 -9.22 21.84 23.25
CA LEU A 53 -8.78 22.17 21.88
C LEU A 53 -9.27 23.56 21.45
N ALA A 54 -9.51 24.43 22.44
CA ALA A 54 -10.02 25.78 22.27
C ALA A 54 -8.95 26.88 22.30
N GLN A 55 -7.68 26.54 22.55
CA GLN A 55 -6.59 27.51 22.53
C GLN A 55 -5.76 27.36 21.26
N ASP A 56 -5.69 28.46 20.52
CA ASP A 56 -4.69 28.77 19.48
C ASP A 56 -4.98 28.32 18.04
N LEU A 57 -6.17 28.68 17.53
CA LEU A 57 -6.22 29.22 16.16
C LEU A 57 -6.14 30.76 16.27
N PRO A 58 -5.30 31.45 15.48
CA PRO A 58 -5.34 32.91 15.43
C PRO A 58 -6.76 33.34 15.04
N ALA A 59 -7.39 34.07 15.95
CA ALA A 59 -8.79 34.49 15.90
C ALA A 59 -9.07 35.61 14.87
N GLU A 60 -8.27 35.68 13.82
CA GLU A 60 -8.34 36.76 12.84
C GLU A 60 -8.95 36.22 11.54
N ASN A 61 -10.26 36.45 11.40
CA ASN A 61 -11.02 36.41 10.14
C ASN A 61 -11.39 35.03 9.53
N GLN A 62 -11.97 34.11 10.30
CA GLN A 62 -12.71 32.98 9.71
C GLN A 62 -14.20 33.10 10.01
N GLU A 63 -14.94 33.70 9.08
CA GLU A 63 -16.40 33.69 9.09
C GLU A 63 -16.93 32.26 9.20
N PRO A 64 -18.01 32.03 9.98
CA PRO A 64 -18.64 30.72 10.05
C PRO A 64 -19.01 30.24 8.65
N LEU A 65 -18.74 28.95 8.37
CA LEU A 65 -19.00 28.36 7.07
C LEU A 65 -20.48 28.56 6.72
N SER A 66 -20.78 29.16 5.57
CA SER A 66 -22.17 29.38 5.19
C SER A 66 -22.87 28.04 5.00
N LYS A 67 -24.18 27.95 5.32
CA LYS A 67 -24.95 26.71 5.15
C LYS A 67 -24.87 26.17 3.71
N GLN A 68 -24.77 27.06 2.72
CA GLN A 68 -24.62 26.70 1.30
C GLN A 68 -23.27 26.05 0.99
N GLU A 69 -22.18 26.54 1.58
CA GLU A 69 -20.84 25.97 1.41
C GLU A 69 -20.72 24.58 2.04
N LEU A 70 -21.38 24.38 3.19
CA LEU A 70 -21.44 23.09 3.87
C LEU A 70 -22.18 22.04 3.03
N GLN A 71 -23.33 22.44 2.48
CA GLN A 71 -24.12 21.61 1.57
C GLN A 71 -23.30 21.26 0.32
N ALA A 72 -22.66 22.23 -0.33
CA ALA A 72 -21.84 21.98 -1.51
C ALA A 72 -20.67 21.01 -1.23
N PHE A 73 -20.07 21.07 -0.04
CA PHE A 73 -19.03 20.13 0.37
C PHE A 73 -19.57 18.70 0.60
N GLN A 74 -20.73 18.57 1.26
CA GLN A 74 -21.39 17.29 1.49
C GLN A 74 -21.89 16.65 0.18
N GLU A 75 -22.41 17.46 -0.74
CA GLU A 75 -22.81 17.05 -2.09
C GLU A 75 -21.62 16.46 -2.85
N LEU A 76 -20.50 17.18 -2.91
CA LEU A 76 -19.28 16.68 -3.57
C LEU A 76 -18.83 15.35 -2.94
N ARG A 77 -18.85 15.24 -1.61
CA ARG A 77 -18.47 14.00 -0.93
C ARG A 77 -19.36 12.84 -1.34
N THR A 78 -20.67 13.05 -1.39
CA THR A 78 -21.65 12.04 -1.80
C THR A 78 -21.46 11.65 -3.27
N GLU A 79 -21.24 12.61 -4.17
CA GLU A 79 -20.92 12.36 -5.58
C GLU A 79 -19.63 11.54 -5.74
N LEU A 80 -18.59 11.85 -4.97
CA LEU A 80 -17.32 11.11 -4.97
C LEU A 80 -17.47 9.68 -4.48
N GLU A 81 -18.22 9.48 -3.39
CA GLU A 81 -18.50 8.15 -2.85
C GLU A 81 -19.31 7.32 -3.84
N GLY A 82 -20.36 7.89 -4.45
CA GLY A 82 -21.14 7.26 -5.52
C GLY A 82 -20.28 6.87 -6.72
N TYR A 83 -19.45 7.79 -7.21
CA TYR A 83 -18.50 7.51 -8.30
C TYR A 83 -17.54 6.36 -7.96
N MET A 84 -17.00 6.34 -6.74
CA MET A 84 -16.10 5.28 -6.28
C MET A 84 -16.81 3.92 -6.17
N GLN A 85 -18.06 3.91 -5.74
CA GLN A 85 -18.87 2.70 -5.71
C GLN A 85 -19.12 2.16 -7.11
N THR A 86 -19.43 3.04 -8.08
CA THR A 86 -19.57 2.65 -9.50
C THR A 86 -18.26 2.07 -10.04
N LEU A 87 -17.11 2.71 -9.80
CA LEU A 87 -15.81 2.17 -10.20
C LEU A 87 -15.53 0.79 -9.58
N LYS A 88 -15.87 0.59 -8.31
CA LYS A 88 -15.70 -0.69 -7.61
C LYS A 88 -16.63 -1.77 -8.17
N LYS A 89 -17.89 -1.43 -8.47
CA LYS A 89 -18.88 -2.33 -9.09
C LYS A 89 -18.38 -2.82 -10.45
N LEU A 90 -17.86 -1.91 -11.27
CA LEU A 90 -17.34 -2.21 -12.61
C LEU A 90 -15.93 -2.84 -12.61
N GLY A 91 -15.24 -2.83 -11.47
CA GLY A 91 -13.87 -3.34 -11.35
C GLY A 91 -12.83 -2.47 -12.07
N ILE A 92 -13.14 -1.18 -12.29
CA ILE A 92 -12.30 -0.26 -13.06
C ILE A 92 -11.50 0.62 -12.11
N ARG A 93 -10.21 0.79 -12.40
CA ARG A 93 -9.34 1.70 -11.66
C ARG A 93 -9.47 3.10 -12.25
N ASP A 94 -9.45 4.14 -11.41
CA ASP A 94 -9.61 5.54 -11.83
C ASP A 94 -8.66 5.96 -12.97
N HIS A 95 -7.42 5.46 -12.98
CA HIS A 95 -6.45 5.76 -14.04
C HIS A 95 -6.79 5.13 -15.40
N GLN A 96 -7.69 4.13 -15.43
CA GLN A 96 -8.14 3.47 -16.65
C GLN A 96 -9.30 4.23 -17.30
N VAL A 97 -9.99 5.11 -16.57
CA VAL A 97 -11.18 5.85 -17.04
C VAL A 97 -10.94 6.64 -18.33
N PRO A 98 -9.82 7.37 -18.51
CA PRO A 98 -9.52 8.02 -19.80
C PRO A 98 -9.32 7.04 -20.96
N GLN A 99 -8.85 5.84 -20.66
CA GLN A 99 -8.49 4.83 -21.66
C GLN A 99 -9.73 4.06 -22.15
N LEU A 100 -10.84 4.08 -21.41
CA LEU A 100 -12.08 3.37 -21.76
C LEU A 100 -12.63 3.73 -23.14
N VAL A 101 -12.49 5.00 -23.56
CA VAL A 101 -12.98 5.49 -24.86
C VAL A 101 -12.32 4.76 -26.02
N TRP A 102 -11.08 4.31 -25.83
CA TRP A 102 -10.24 3.69 -26.86
C TRP A 102 -10.33 2.16 -26.84
N TRP A 103 -10.96 1.57 -25.82
CA TRP A 103 -11.01 0.12 -25.66
C TRP A 103 -11.88 -0.51 -26.74
N THR A 104 -11.27 -1.38 -27.53
CA THR A 104 -11.92 -2.12 -28.61
C THR A 104 -11.95 -3.62 -28.30
N VAL A 105 -12.83 -4.39 -28.97
CA VAL A 105 -12.86 -5.86 -28.85
C VAL A 105 -11.49 -6.49 -29.18
N GLY A 106 -10.74 -5.89 -30.12
CA GLY A 106 -9.37 -6.29 -30.43
C GLY A 106 -8.41 -6.20 -29.23
N ASP A 107 -8.56 -5.20 -28.36
CA ASP A 107 -7.75 -5.08 -27.15
C ASP A 107 -8.04 -6.18 -26.14
N LEU A 108 -9.30 -6.61 -26.05
CA LEU A 108 -9.68 -7.74 -25.19
C LEU A 108 -9.02 -9.03 -25.68
N ILE A 109 -9.09 -9.31 -26.98
CA ILE A 109 -8.46 -10.50 -27.59
C ILE A 109 -6.94 -10.43 -27.39
N GLY A 110 -6.31 -9.28 -27.67
CA GLY A 110 -4.87 -9.09 -27.50
C GLY A 110 -4.41 -9.30 -26.06
N ARG A 111 -5.13 -8.73 -25.08
CA ARG A 111 -4.82 -8.92 -23.65
C ARG A 111 -5.08 -10.35 -23.20
N PHE A 112 -6.13 -10.99 -23.69
CA PHE A 112 -6.43 -12.39 -23.39
C PHE A 112 -5.35 -13.33 -23.94
N LEU A 113 -4.91 -13.15 -25.19
CA LEU A 113 -3.80 -13.88 -25.77
C LEU A 113 -2.49 -13.64 -25.01
N TYR A 114 -2.22 -12.40 -24.63
CA TYR A 114 -1.06 -12.06 -23.79
C TYR A 114 -1.11 -12.76 -22.42
N LEU A 115 -2.28 -12.76 -21.77
CA LEU A 115 -2.47 -13.47 -20.50
C LEU A 115 -2.26 -14.97 -20.68
N LEU A 116 -2.85 -15.55 -21.72
CA LEU A 116 -2.72 -16.98 -22.03
C LEU A 116 -1.26 -17.36 -22.26
N PHE A 117 -0.54 -16.59 -23.07
CA PHE A 117 0.89 -16.79 -23.33
C PHE A 117 1.72 -16.68 -22.05
N THR A 118 1.51 -15.62 -21.26
CA THR A 118 2.25 -15.40 -20.00
C THR A 118 1.97 -16.50 -18.97
N MET A 119 0.74 -16.98 -18.90
CA MET A 119 0.33 -18.07 -18.02
C MET A 119 0.91 -19.41 -18.49
N ALA A 120 0.83 -19.71 -19.79
CA ALA A 120 1.30 -20.97 -20.36
C ALA A 120 2.82 -21.12 -20.32
N MET A 121 3.56 -20.09 -20.72
CA MET A 121 5.02 -20.17 -20.83
C MET A 121 5.75 -19.87 -19.52
N GLY A 122 5.15 -19.06 -18.63
CA GLY A 122 5.81 -18.62 -17.40
C GLY A 122 5.18 -19.19 -16.14
N CYS A 123 3.91 -18.86 -15.90
CA CYS A 123 3.27 -19.14 -14.61
C CYS A 123 3.06 -20.65 -14.37
N LEU A 124 2.52 -21.37 -15.35
CA LEU A 124 2.21 -22.80 -15.24
C LEU A 124 3.45 -23.68 -15.02
N PRO A 125 4.52 -23.59 -15.84
CA PRO A 125 5.72 -24.41 -15.61
C PRO A 125 6.39 -24.08 -14.29
N GLN A 126 6.45 -22.80 -13.92
CA GLN A 126 7.01 -22.39 -12.63
C GLN A 126 6.19 -22.94 -11.46
N LEU A 127 4.86 -22.90 -11.55
CA LEU A 127 3.97 -23.43 -10.53
C LEU A 127 4.16 -24.93 -10.38
N MET A 128 4.14 -25.67 -11.50
CA MET A 128 4.33 -27.13 -11.54
C MET A 128 5.65 -27.54 -10.91
N PHE A 129 6.73 -26.85 -11.24
CA PHE A 129 8.06 -27.12 -10.68
C PHE A 129 8.15 -26.85 -9.17
N ASN A 130 7.40 -25.87 -8.64
CA ASN A 130 7.46 -25.47 -7.23
C ASN A 130 6.26 -25.95 -6.39
N VAL A 131 5.42 -26.86 -6.89
CA VAL A 131 4.32 -27.46 -6.11
C VAL A 131 4.76 -28.02 -4.76
N PRO A 132 5.82 -28.86 -4.64
CA PRO A 132 6.20 -29.44 -3.34
C PRO A 132 6.57 -28.35 -2.33
N LEU A 133 7.25 -27.30 -2.78
CA LEU A 133 7.61 -26.13 -1.98
C LEU A 133 6.36 -25.37 -1.48
N MET A 134 5.37 -25.18 -2.35
CA MET A 134 4.12 -24.53 -1.99
C MET A 134 3.35 -25.33 -0.93
N LEU A 135 3.28 -26.65 -1.08
CA LEU A 135 2.63 -27.51 -0.08
C LEU A 135 3.37 -27.47 1.26
N LEU A 136 4.70 -27.55 1.24
CA LEU A 136 5.53 -27.57 2.44
C LEU A 136 5.44 -26.25 3.20
N SER A 137 5.60 -25.11 2.51
CA SER A 137 5.48 -23.78 3.10
C SER A 137 4.08 -23.51 3.66
N ASN A 138 3.01 -23.98 2.99
CA ASN A 138 1.64 -23.87 3.49
C ASN A 138 1.44 -24.65 4.80
N ARG A 139 2.00 -25.86 4.90
CA ARG A 139 1.92 -26.70 6.10
C ARG A 139 2.63 -26.03 7.27
N PHE A 140 3.90 -25.64 7.11
CA PHE A 140 4.67 -25.01 8.19
C PHE A 140 4.11 -23.65 8.61
N ALA A 141 3.67 -22.81 7.66
CA ALA A 141 3.08 -21.53 7.99
C ALA A 141 1.75 -21.66 8.75
N SER A 142 0.98 -22.72 8.50
CA SER A 142 -0.26 -22.99 9.25
C SER A 142 0.02 -23.41 10.70
N VAL A 143 1.14 -24.12 10.94
CA VAL A 143 1.59 -24.46 12.30
C VAL A 143 1.95 -23.18 13.08
N GLU A 144 2.70 -22.26 12.45
CA GLU A 144 3.06 -20.97 13.07
C GLU A 144 1.85 -20.05 13.26
N GLN A 145 0.87 -20.12 12.36
CA GLN A 145 -0.41 -19.41 12.53
C GLN A 145 -1.11 -19.82 13.83
N GLN A 146 -1.21 -21.13 14.08
CA GLN A 146 -1.87 -21.65 15.27
C GLN A 146 -1.12 -21.25 16.55
N LYS A 147 0.22 -21.22 16.53
CA LYS A 147 1.02 -20.72 17.66
C LYS A 147 0.73 -19.25 17.93
N SER A 148 0.66 -18.41 16.89
CA SER A 148 0.39 -16.97 17.03
C SER A 148 -1.04 -16.66 17.52
N LEU A 149 -2.02 -17.46 17.08
CA LEU A 149 -3.40 -17.36 17.55
C LEU A 149 -3.53 -17.78 19.03
N LYS A 150 -2.88 -18.87 19.44
CA LYS A 150 -2.83 -19.31 20.85
C LYS A 150 -2.17 -18.28 21.76
N SER A 151 -1.16 -17.57 21.26
CA SER A 151 -0.44 -16.54 22.01
C SER A 151 -1.24 -15.24 22.22
N SER A 152 -2.35 -15.01 21.50
CA SER A 152 -3.05 -13.73 21.53
C SER A 152 -4.55 -13.89 21.33
N SER A 153 -5.32 -13.70 22.40
CA SER A 153 -6.78 -13.77 22.41
C SER A 153 -7.47 -12.76 21.48
N VAL A 154 -6.80 -11.67 21.10
CA VAL A 154 -7.35 -10.61 20.23
C VAL A 154 -7.16 -10.90 18.73
N LYS A 155 -6.30 -11.85 18.34
CA LYS A 155 -6.02 -12.12 16.91
C LYS A 155 -7.06 -13.10 16.37
N LEU A 156 -7.91 -12.63 15.45
CA LEU A 156 -8.96 -13.46 14.85
C LEU A 156 -8.45 -14.45 13.77
N ALA A 157 -7.43 -14.08 12.98
CA ALA A 157 -6.98 -14.92 11.85
C ALA A 157 -5.47 -14.93 11.57
N ALA A 158 -4.68 -13.98 12.11
CA ALA A 158 -3.22 -13.90 11.93
C ALA A 158 -2.72 -14.09 10.47
N ARG A 159 -3.45 -13.57 9.47
CA ARG A 159 -3.13 -13.77 8.03
C ARG A 159 -1.76 -13.21 7.64
N ASP A 160 -1.36 -12.09 8.23
CA ASP A 160 -0.07 -11.46 7.97
C ASP A 160 1.09 -12.37 8.40
N VAL A 161 0.94 -13.04 9.55
CA VAL A 161 1.92 -13.99 10.08
C VAL A 161 2.11 -15.16 9.14
N VAL A 162 1.01 -15.72 8.61
CA VAL A 162 1.07 -16.80 7.61
C VAL A 162 1.87 -16.37 6.39
N MET A 163 1.61 -15.16 5.88
CA MET A 163 2.28 -14.66 4.68
C MET A 163 3.79 -14.47 4.92
N SER A 164 4.18 -13.88 6.04
CA SER A 164 5.58 -13.68 6.40
C SER A 164 6.33 -15.02 6.51
N TYR A 165 5.76 -16.01 7.21
CA TYR A 165 6.38 -17.32 7.33
C TYR A 165 6.48 -18.08 6.01
N LYS A 166 5.47 -17.97 5.14
CA LYS A 166 5.54 -18.55 3.79
C LYS A 166 6.74 -18.02 3.02
N VAL A 167 6.99 -16.72 3.06
CA VAL A 167 8.13 -16.11 2.36
C VAL A 167 9.46 -16.62 2.94
N ILE A 168 9.59 -16.71 4.27
CA ILE A 168 10.82 -17.21 4.92
C ILE A 168 11.08 -18.68 4.55
N TYR A 169 10.05 -19.53 4.62
CA TYR A 169 10.17 -20.94 4.28
C TYR A 169 10.49 -21.13 2.79
N VAL A 170 9.84 -20.39 1.89
CA VAL A 170 10.15 -20.41 0.47
C VAL A 170 11.62 -20.01 0.23
N LEU A 171 12.08 -18.91 0.81
CA LEU A 171 13.46 -18.45 0.66
C LEU A 171 14.48 -19.49 1.12
N THR A 172 14.16 -20.24 2.19
CA THR A 172 15.04 -21.27 2.75
C THR A 172 15.00 -22.59 1.96
N PHE A 173 13.82 -23.02 1.51
CA PHE A 173 13.64 -24.32 0.85
C PHE A 173 13.89 -24.28 -0.66
N VAL A 174 13.78 -23.13 -1.33
CA VAL A 174 14.12 -22.97 -2.76
C VAL A 174 15.53 -23.47 -3.10
N PRO A 175 16.61 -23.03 -2.43
CA PRO A 175 17.95 -23.50 -2.76
C PRO A 175 18.11 -25.01 -2.51
N VAL A 176 17.54 -25.53 -1.43
CA VAL A 176 17.55 -26.97 -1.12
C VAL A 176 16.85 -27.77 -2.23
N LEU A 177 15.69 -27.30 -2.68
CA LEU A 177 14.93 -27.93 -3.75
C LEU A 177 15.72 -27.96 -5.07
N TYR A 178 16.46 -26.89 -5.39
CA TYR A 178 17.23 -26.82 -6.63
C TYR A 178 18.48 -27.70 -6.58
N VAL A 179 19.10 -27.87 -5.41
CA VAL A 179 20.16 -28.87 -5.21
C VAL A 179 19.62 -30.28 -5.44
N ILE A 180 18.43 -30.60 -4.90
CA ILE A 180 17.77 -31.89 -5.13
C ILE A 180 17.51 -32.11 -6.63
N TYR A 181 17.02 -31.10 -7.35
CA TYR A 181 16.85 -31.20 -8.81
C TYR A 181 18.17 -31.35 -9.56
N GLY A 182 19.24 -30.68 -9.13
CA GLY A 182 20.57 -30.86 -9.68
C GLY A 182 21.10 -32.29 -9.48
N LEU A 183 20.90 -32.87 -8.30
CA LEU A 183 21.26 -34.26 -8.01
C LEU A 183 20.42 -35.24 -8.86
N LEU A 184 19.12 -34.98 -9.01
CA LEU A 184 18.24 -35.80 -9.83
C LEU A 184 18.68 -35.77 -11.30
N LEU A 185 19.01 -34.58 -11.83
CA LEU A 185 19.57 -34.42 -13.18
C LEU A 185 20.90 -35.16 -13.34
N TRP A 186 21.70 -35.24 -12.27
CA TRP A 186 22.97 -35.97 -12.30
C TRP A 186 22.78 -37.49 -12.36
N VAL A 187 21.79 -38.03 -11.65
CA VAL A 187 21.53 -39.47 -11.57
C VAL A 187 20.76 -40.00 -12.78
N PHE A 188 19.79 -39.24 -13.28
CA PHE A 188 18.84 -39.72 -14.30
C PHE A 188 19.23 -39.34 -15.74
N THR A 189 20.34 -38.65 -15.96
CA THR A 189 20.64 -38.09 -17.29
C THR A 189 22.12 -38.20 -17.66
N ASP A 190 22.41 -38.90 -18.75
CA ASP A 190 23.76 -39.12 -19.29
C ASP A 190 24.28 -37.93 -20.15
N TRP A 191 23.76 -36.73 -19.92
CA TRP A 191 24.15 -35.56 -20.72
C TRP A 191 25.59 -35.11 -20.40
N CYS A 192 26.22 -34.46 -21.39
CA CYS A 192 27.51 -33.82 -21.21
C CYS A 192 27.52 -32.90 -19.97
N LEU A 193 28.65 -32.85 -19.27
CA LEU A 193 28.83 -32.04 -18.06
C LEU A 193 28.47 -30.57 -18.32
N THR A 194 28.84 -30.05 -19.50
CA THR A 194 28.51 -28.70 -19.95
C THR A 194 27.00 -28.45 -19.98
N SER A 195 26.21 -29.37 -20.52
CA SER A 195 24.74 -29.24 -20.59
C SER A 195 24.12 -29.25 -19.19
N ARG A 196 24.60 -30.12 -18.29
CA ARG A 196 24.13 -30.20 -16.90
C ARG A 196 24.39 -28.89 -16.14
N ILE A 197 25.60 -28.32 -16.27
CA ILE A 197 25.97 -27.06 -15.64
C ILE A 197 25.14 -25.90 -16.22
N LEU A 198 24.94 -25.86 -17.55
CA LEU A 198 24.13 -24.83 -18.19
C LEU A 198 22.67 -24.85 -17.73
N ILE A 199 22.09 -26.03 -17.55
CA ILE A 199 20.73 -26.17 -17.02
C ILE A 199 20.68 -25.69 -15.57
N LEU A 200 21.59 -26.17 -14.71
CA LEU A 200 21.63 -25.77 -13.30
C LEU A 200 21.82 -24.25 -13.14
N LEU A 201 22.65 -23.63 -13.99
CA LEU A 201 22.89 -22.19 -14.00
C LEU A 201 21.70 -21.39 -14.54
N SER A 202 20.94 -21.94 -15.48
CA SER A 202 19.76 -21.27 -16.05
C SER A 202 18.49 -21.41 -15.20
N LEU A 203 18.38 -22.43 -14.34
CA LEU A 203 17.25 -22.61 -13.41
C LEU A 203 16.88 -21.34 -12.60
N PRO A 204 17.80 -20.64 -11.91
CA PRO A 204 17.44 -19.42 -11.18
C PRO A 204 16.97 -18.28 -12.11
N LEU A 205 17.47 -18.22 -13.34
CA LEU A 205 16.99 -17.24 -14.33
C LEU A 205 15.55 -17.57 -14.73
N PHE A 206 15.26 -18.82 -15.07
CA PHE A 206 13.90 -19.25 -15.40
C PHE A 206 12.94 -19.04 -14.22
N ALA A 207 13.39 -19.27 -12.99
CA ALA A 207 12.59 -19.02 -11.79
C ALA A 207 12.26 -17.53 -11.62
N PHE A 208 13.23 -16.65 -11.86
CA PHE A 208 13.02 -15.20 -11.83
C PHE A 208 12.04 -14.76 -12.91
N TRP A 209 12.20 -15.24 -14.14
CA TRP A 209 11.30 -14.93 -15.25
C TRP A 209 9.90 -15.49 -15.02
N GLY A 210 9.76 -16.70 -14.49
CA GLY A 210 8.48 -17.31 -14.11
C GLY A 210 7.77 -16.51 -13.02
N MET A 211 8.51 -16.03 -12.00
CA MET A 211 7.97 -15.14 -10.97
C MET A 211 7.48 -13.82 -11.59
N LYS A 212 8.27 -13.21 -12.47
CA LYS A 212 7.87 -11.98 -13.18
C LYS A 212 6.65 -12.19 -14.07
N ALA A 213 6.58 -13.32 -14.77
CA ALA A 213 5.42 -13.71 -15.55
C ALA A 213 4.18 -13.85 -14.67
N SER A 214 4.30 -14.44 -13.47
CA SER A 214 3.17 -14.54 -12.53
C SER A 214 2.68 -13.17 -12.03
N GLU A 215 3.61 -12.25 -11.73
CA GLU A 215 3.30 -10.86 -11.33
C GLU A 215 2.52 -10.14 -12.43
N GLN A 216 2.96 -10.28 -13.68
CA GLN A 216 2.28 -9.67 -14.83
C GLN A 216 0.98 -10.38 -15.17
N GLY A 217 0.91 -11.71 -15.04
CA GLY A 217 -0.30 -12.50 -15.27
C GLY A 217 -1.44 -12.08 -14.35
N VAL A 218 -1.17 -11.87 -13.06
CA VAL A 218 -2.17 -11.38 -12.11
C VAL A 218 -2.67 -9.98 -12.49
N ARG A 219 -1.78 -9.09 -12.92
CA ARG A 219 -2.16 -7.73 -13.37
C ARG A 219 -3.01 -7.78 -14.63
N ALA A 220 -2.59 -8.55 -15.63
CA ALA A 220 -3.31 -8.73 -16.87
C ALA A 220 -4.71 -9.32 -16.63
N TYR A 221 -4.83 -10.30 -15.74
CA TYR A 221 -6.12 -10.88 -15.36
C TYR A 221 -7.09 -9.84 -14.79
N VAL A 222 -6.63 -9.02 -13.83
CA VAL A 222 -7.45 -7.96 -13.25
C VAL A 222 -7.86 -6.92 -14.30
N ASP A 223 -7.01 -6.64 -15.28
CA ASP A 223 -7.26 -5.67 -16.34
C ASP A 223 -8.17 -6.17 -17.46
N ILE A 224 -8.27 -7.48 -17.64
CA ILE A 224 -9.20 -8.11 -18.59
C ILE A 224 -10.63 -8.14 -18.03
N MET A 225 -10.78 -8.29 -16.72
CA MET A 225 -12.09 -8.34 -16.04
C MET A 225 -13.05 -7.20 -16.45
N PRO A 226 -12.67 -5.90 -16.42
CA PRO A 226 -13.57 -4.82 -16.81
C PRO A 226 -13.91 -4.82 -18.30
N LEU A 227 -12.96 -5.21 -19.16
CA LEU A 227 -13.20 -5.35 -20.61
C LEU A 227 -14.18 -6.48 -20.91
N PHE A 228 -14.04 -7.61 -20.20
CA PHE A 228 -14.96 -8.74 -20.33
C PHE A 228 -16.37 -8.34 -19.90
N ARG A 229 -16.53 -7.65 -18.76
CA ARG A 229 -17.83 -7.14 -18.30
C ARG A 229 -18.47 -6.18 -19.30
N ARG A 230 -17.67 -5.30 -19.93
CA ARG A 230 -18.16 -4.39 -20.99
C ARG A 230 -18.77 -5.13 -22.18
N LEU A 231 -18.24 -6.29 -22.52
CA LEU A 231 -18.71 -7.09 -23.66
C LEU A 231 -19.96 -7.91 -23.30
N VAL A 232 -20.00 -8.49 -22.10
CA VAL A 232 -21.07 -9.41 -21.67
C VAL A 232 -22.31 -8.67 -21.18
N LEU A 233 -22.15 -7.53 -20.52
CA LEU A 233 -23.23 -6.79 -19.86
C LEU A 233 -23.47 -5.44 -20.56
N PRO A 234 -24.60 -5.25 -21.28
CA PRO A 234 -24.90 -3.99 -21.97
C PRO A 234 -25.16 -2.83 -20.99
N GLU A 235 -25.63 -3.12 -19.78
CA GLU A 235 -25.79 -2.12 -18.71
C GLU A 235 -24.44 -1.57 -18.24
N ASP A 236 -23.48 -2.46 -17.98
CA ASP A 236 -22.11 -2.07 -17.59
C ASP A 236 -21.46 -1.24 -18.69
N ARG A 237 -21.72 -1.53 -19.97
CA ARG A 237 -21.22 -0.72 -21.09
C ARG A 237 -21.75 0.73 -21.02
N ARG A 238 -23.05 0.91 -20.78
CA ARG A 238 -23.65 2.25 -20.64
C ARG A 238 -23.07 2.99 -19.44
N GLU A 239 -22.95 2.33 -18.29
CA GLU A 239 -22.32 2.94 -17.10
C GLU A 239 -20.86 3.33 -17.39
N GLN A 240 -20.11 2.47 -18.07
CA GLN A 240 -18.71 2.72 -18.44
C GLN A 240 -18.55 3.91 -19.39
N ASP A 241 -19.41 4.04 -20.40
CA ASP A 241 -19.35 5.15 -21.35
C ASP A 241 -19.69 6.51 -20.68
N LEU A 242 -20.44 6.49 -19.56
CA LEU A 242 -20.74 7.69 -18.75
C LEU A 242 -19.62 8.07 -17.76
N LEU A 243 -18.69 7.16 -17.45
CA LEU A 243 -17.62 7.41 -16.45
C LEU A 243 -16.68 8.56 -16.82
N PRO A 244 -16.22 8.73 -18.08
CA PRO A 244 -15.37 9.86 -18.45
C PRO A 244 -16.06 11.21 -18.24
N ALA A 245 -17.34 11.30 -18.60
CA ALA A 245 -18.15 12.51 -18.40
C ALA A 245 -18.34 12.82 -16.92
N ARG A 246 -18.70 11.82 -16.10
CA ARG A 246 -18.81 11.96 -14.64
C ARG A 246 -17.48 12.39 -14.01
N ARG A 247 -16.37 11.80 -14.44
CA ARG A 247 -15.03 12.17 -13.95
C ARG A 247 -14.70 13.62 -14.26
N ALA A 248 -14.99 14.09 -15.49
CA ALA A 248 -14.79 15.48 -15.86
C ALA A 248 -15.67 16.45 -15.05
N GLN A 249 -16.93 16.08 -14.76
CA GLN A 249 -17.82 16.85 -13.90
C GLN A 249 -17.26 16.96 -12.47
N LEU A 250 -16.86 15.83 -11.87
CA LEU A 250 -16.23 15.79 -10.55
C LEU A 250 -14.94 16.60 -10.50
N GLN A 251 -14.10 16.54 -11.53
CA GLN A 251 -12.90 17.38 -11.61
C GLN A 251 -13.27 18.88 -11.56
N ARG A 252 -14.27 19.32 -12.33
CA ARG A 252 -14.73 20.72 -12.29
C ARG A 252 -15.28 21.11 -10.92
N HIS A 253 -16.10 20.27 -10.29
CA HIS A 253 -16.64 20.51 -8.96
C HIS A 253 -15.53 20.63 -7.91
N VAL A 254 -14.54 19.74 -7.94
CA VAL A 254 -13.36 19.79 -7.06
C VAL A 254 -12.57 21.08 -7.28
N HIS A 255 -12.27 21.46 -8.52
CA HIS A 255 -11.55 22.69 -8.82
C HIS A 255 -12.33 23.94 -8.35
N LYS A 256 -13.65 23.97 -8.56
CA LYS A 256 -14.51 25.05 -8.08
C LYS A 256 -14.47 25.17 -6.56
N LEU A 257 -14.66 24.06 -5.86
CA LEU A 257 -14.73 24.05 -4.39
C LEU A 257 -13.43 24.47 -3.73
N VAL A 258 -12.28 24.03 -4.22
CA VAL A 258 -11.01 24.53 -3.67
C VAL A 258 -10.69 25.92 -4.18
N GLY A 259 -11.19 26.36 -5.34
CA GLY A 259 -11.14 27.78 -5.69
C GLY A 259 -11.87 28.64 -4.65
N THR A 260 -13.01 28.16 -4.15
CA THR A 260 -13.81 28.82 -3.11
C THR A 260 -13.20 28.71 -1.71
N PHE A 261 -12.77 27.52 -1.30
CA PHE A 261 -12.23 27.27 0.04
C PHE A 261 -10.72 27.53 0.17
N GLY A 262 -9.99 27.51 -0.94
CA GLY A 262 -8.54 27.71 -1.03
C GLY A 262 -8.07 28.97 -0.31
N PRO A 263 -8.66 30.15 -0.58
CA PRO A 263 -8.31 31.39 0.09
C PRO A 263 -8.47 31.31 1.63
N ARG A 264 -9.47 30.57 2.14
CA ARG A 264 -9.69 30.40 3.59
C ARG A 264 -8.65 29.51 4.28
N LEU A 265 -7.93 28.71 3.50
CA LEU A 265 -6.85 27.85 4.01
C LEU A 265 -5.56 28.65 4.24
N GLY A 266 -5.47 29.88 3.75
CA GLY A 266 -4.35 30.80 3.94
C GLY A 266 -3.03 30.22 3.42
N ASP A 267 -2.03 30.18 4.30
CA ASP A 267 -0.67 29.71 4.02
C ASP A 267 -0.64 28.34 3.33
N LEU A 268 -1.56 27.42 3.70
CA LEU A 268 -1.61 26.08 3.12
C LEU A 268 -1.91 26.07 1.61
N TYR A 269 -2.59 27.11 1.11
CA TYR A 269 -2.96 27.25 -0.30
C TYR A 269 -1.97 28.10 -1.09
N TYR A 270 -1.48 29.20 -0.53
CA TYR A 270 -0.61 30.15 -1.23
C TYR A 270 0.88 29.79 -1.17
N GLU A 271 1.32 29.14 -0.10
CA GLU A 271 2.74 28.87 0.11
C GLU A 271 3.22 27.71 -0.76
N LYS A 272 4.33 27.94 -1.47
CA LYS A 272 4.88 26.97 -2.43
C LYS A 272 5.55 25.78 -1.72
N ASP A 273 6.27 26.05 -0.64
CA ASP A 273 6.97 25.05 0.17
C ASP A 273 6.48 25.19 1.62
N VAL A 274 5.61 24.27 2.04
CA VAL A 274 5.00 24.29 3.39
C VAL A 274 5.88 23.50 4.35
N ASP A 275 6.25 24.12 5.47
CA ASP A 275 6.99 23.45 6.55
C ASP A 275 6.09 22.49 7.35
N TRP A 276 6.02 21.24 6.88
CA TRP A 276 5.20 20.19 7.51
C TRP A 276 5.65 19.81 8.92
N THR A 277 6.91 20.05 9.28
CA THR A 277 7.42 19.80 10.65
C THR A 277 6.70 20.66 11.66
N LYS A 278 6.46 21.94 11.35
CA LYS A 278 5.69 22.85 12.18
C LYS A 278 4.24 22.39 12.27
N HIS A 279 3.58 22.23 11.13
CA HIS A 279 2.17 21.81 11.07
C HIS A 279 1.91 20.44 11.70
N MET A 280 2.80 19.45 11.54
CA MET A 280 2.62 18.12 12.15
C MET A 280 3.07 18.04 13.61
N SER A 281 3.98 18.92 14.07
CA SER A 281 4.31 18.99 15.50
C SER A 281 3.10 19.42 16.34
N ASP A 282 2.24 20.27 15.78
CA ASP A 282 0.98 20.68 16.40
C ASP A 282 -0.02 19.52 16.44
N TYR A 283 -0.12 18.72 15.36
CA TYR A 283 -0.96 17.50 15.35
C TYR A 283 -0.42 16.38 16.27
N ALA A 284 0.90 16.20 16.36
CA ALA A 284 1.53 15.16 17.17
C ALA A 284 1.51 15.50 18.67
N ARG A 285 1.55 16.79 19.03
CA ARG A 285 1.30 17.25 20.40
C ARG A 285 -0.12 16.95 20.86
N ASP A 286 -1.09 17.03 19.95
CA ASP A 286 -2.52 16.80 20.20
C ASP A 286 -2.85 15.30 20.34
N ASP A 287 -2.26 14.43 19.50
CA ASP A 287 -2.40 12.96 19.55
C ASP A 287 -1.53 12.29 20.64
N GLY A 288 -0.55 13.02 21.20
CA GLY A 288 0.24 12.56 22.35
C GLY A 288 -0.59 12.27 23.61
N SER A 289 -1.83 12.76 23.66
CA SER A 289 -2.81 12.47 24.72
C SER A 289 -3.54 11.13 24.53
N ARG A 290 -3.42 10.48 23.37
CA ARG A 290 -4.12 9.22 23.01
C ARG A 290 -3.25 7.98 22.88
N SER A 291 -1.93 8.09 23.11
CA SER A 291 -1.14 6.88 23.31
C SER A 291 -1.47 6.27 24.68
N PRO A 292 -1.94 5.01 24.76
CA PRO A 292 -1.99 4.33 26.05
C PRO A 292 -0.55 4.33 26.57
N LYS A 293 -0.32 4.95 27.74
CA LYS A 293 0.92 4.82 28.50
C LYS A 293 1.27 3.34 28.49
N ARG A 294 2.27 2.94 27.72
CA ARG A 294 2.95 1.67 27.94
C ARG A 294 3.40 1.75 29.40
N LYS A 295 2.83 0.88 30.25
CA LYS A 295 3.30 0.71 31.62
C LYS A 295 4.82 0.53 31.56
N PRO A 296 5.60 1.25 32.36
CA PRO A 296 7.02 0.98 32.50
C PRO A 296 7.14 -0.32 33.33
N SER A 297 6.97 -1.45 32.67
CA SER A 297 7.33 -2.77 33.18
C SER A 297 8.05 -3.49 32.05
N ASP A 298 9.28 -3.92 32.33
CA ASP A 298 10.25 -4.60 31.44
C ASP A 298 11.27 -3.75 30.67
N GLN A 299 11.78 -2.67 31.29
CA GLN A 299 13.15 -2.18 30.98
C GLN A 299 14.22 -2.80 31.88
N ASN A 300 13.85 -3.57 32.92
CA ASN A 300 14.80 -4.20 33.85
C ASN A 300 15.27 -5.60 33.44
N THR A 301 14.75 -6.19 32.38
CA THR A 301 15.14 -7.54 31.91
C THR A 301 16.12 -7.54 30.74
N LEU A 302 16.39 -6.38 30.12
CA LEU A 302 17.36 -6.24 29.01
C LEU A 302 18.73 -5.70 29.42
N LYS A 303 18.92 -5.28 30.69
CA LYS A 303 20.23 -4.89 31.23
C LYS A 303 21.00 -6.04 31.90
N ALA A 304 20.42 -7.23 32.04
CA ALA A 304 21.01 -8.36 32.76
C ALA A 304 21.82 -9.34 31.87
N ARG A 305 22.18 -9.00 30.62
CA ARG A 305 22.89 -9.96 29.75
C ARG A 305 24.03 -9.40 28.88
N LEU A 306 24.66 -8.33 29.32
CA LEU A 306 25.95 -7.90 28.76
C LEU A 306 27.01 -8.01 29.86
N PRO A 307 28.09 -8.80 29.67
CA PRO A 307 29.18 -8.85 30.64
C PRO A 307 29.92 -7.50 30.64
N SER A 308 30.02 -6.91 31.82
CA SER A 308 30.80 -5.70 32.10
C SER A 308 32.28 -5.96 31.87
N ARG A 309 32.86 -5.21 30.94
CA ARG A 309 34.30 -5.10 30.72
C ARG A 309 34.84 -4.00 31.63
N SER A 310 36.04 -4.25 32.18
CA SER A 310 36.99 -3.41 32.93
C SER A 310 36.76 -3.25 34.44
N ASP A 311 37.56 -3.97 35.24
CA ASP A 311 38.71 -3.49 36.05
C ASP A 311 39.16 -4.68 36.93
N ALA A 312 40.39 -4.91 37.38
CA ALA A 312 41.74 -4.41 37.11
C ALA A 312 42.72 -5.37 37.84
N THR A 313 43.92 -5.55 37.26
CA THR A 313 45.25 -5.73 37.90
C THR A 313 45.63 -6.96 38.76
N ALA A 314 46.90 -7.34 38.53
CA ALA A 314 47.88 -8.07 39.37
C ALA A 314 48.08 -9.56 39.06
N ASP A 315 49.02 -9.85 38.17
CA ASP A 315 50.26 -10.57 38.55
C ASP A 315 51.26 -10.60 37.38
N GLU A 316 52.38 -9.90 37.58
CA GLU A 316 53.65 -10.13 36.89
C GLU A 316 54.30 -11.39 37.51
N PRO A 317 55.14 -12.17 36.79
CA PRO A 317 56.54 -11.75 36.76
C PRO A 317 57.34 -12.13 35.49
N HIS A 318 58.35 -11.28 35.26
CA HIS A 318 59.70 -11.59 34.77
C HIS A 318 59.90 -12.32 33.44
N ALA A 319 60.29 -11.53 32.44
CA ALA A 319 61.26 -11.92 31.41
C ALA A 319 62.66 -12.14 32.02
N PRO A 320 63.51 -12.89 31.30
CA PRO A 320 64.86 -12.41 31.06
C PRO A 320 65.18 -12.23 29.57
N SER A 321 66.09 -11.27 29.39
CA SER A 321 66.67 -10.62 28.22
C SER A 321 67.44 -11.53 27.23
N PRO A 322 67.91 -10.95 26.09
CA PRO A 322 68.10 -11.65 24.82
C PRO A 322 69.54 -12.11 24.56
N GLU A 323 69.68 -13.11 23.69
CA GLU A 323 70.76 -13.26 22.70
C GLU A 323 70.21 -13.90 21.42
#